data_AF-A0A962QAM6-F1
#
_entry.id   AF-A0A962QAM6-F1
#
_cell.length_a   1.000
_cell.length_b   1.000
_cell.length_c   1.000
_cell.angle_alpha   90.00
_cell.angle_beta   90.00
_cell.angle_gamma   90.00
#
_symmetry.space_group_name_H-M   'P 1'
#
loop_
_entity.id
_entity.type
_entity.pdbx_description
1 polymer ?
#
loop_
_entity_poly.entity_id
_entity_poly.type
_entity_poly.pdbx_seq_one_letter_code
_entity_poly.pdbx_strand_id
1 'polypeptide(L)'
;NVFTKKLLNGSTLYLRYALLTPDRLRGISSDFNLWDETQDMIQDIIPVVDKSMSRSYYKKRIFFFIPKLSRGTLAHYWNRSTRNEWMVKCSGCSKYNYLDEANIGKQGLICRYCGHLMDPQRGSWVRTGPANADLEGFRVCALQFANAPWVDWQKDIVKEMENSSRAVFFNEVLGIAYDPGVAPVTEEEVRTCCSNQPMLDSPTEDMISRGPIYMGIDYGPANSEHSFTVVSILQPWQGKTHVLHMKRFTGKEADFHYIHNEVPRMFKHWRCQMIGADYGLGEASNSEIRSHIGDTRLIPFFHTTQKERLAYNDKIGAYTTSRVRVMTEFFTKIKKQKFVFPKWEHFETFADDILNVAIDYNLDNTKFKYVNSDADDALHSILYADLLTQLDAPRHITYSYQFEDPNNDYY
;
A
#
# COMPACT_ATOMS: atom_id res chain seq x y z
N ASN A 1 -41.14 -5.90 -10.61
CA ASN A 1 -40.42 -5.69 -9.34
C ASN A 1 -39.06 -6.35 -9.47
N VAL A 2 -37.97 -5.58 -9.46
CA VAL A 2 -36.60 -6.09 -9.73
C VAL A 2 -36.05 -6.91 -8.55
N PHE A 3 -36.55 -6.67 -7.34
CA PHE A 3 -36.03 -7.28 -6.12
C PHE A 3 -36.71 -8.61 -5.76
N THR A 4 -37.81 -8.98 -6.42
CA THR A 4 -38.52 -10.23 -6.13
C THR A 4 -39.03 -10.84 -7.42
N LYS A 5 -38.64 -12.08 -7.68
CA LYS A 5 -39.06 -12.84 -8.87
C LYS A 5 -39.66 -14.17 -8.45
N LYS A 6 -40.91 -14.42 -8.86
CA LYS A 6 -41.57 -15.71 -8.64
C LYS A 6 -41.56 -16.51 -9.94
N LEU A 7 -41.15 -17.76 -9.85
CA LEU A 7 -41.13 -18.71 -10.95
C LEU A 7 -42.46 -19.47 -11.03
N LEU A 8 -42.72 -20.12 -12.17
CA LEU A 8 -43.99 -20.84 -12.42
C LEU A 8 -44.24 -21.98 -11.43
N ASN A 9 -43.18 -22.59 -10.90
CA ASN A 9 -43.25 -23.64 -9.87
C ASN A 9 -43.49 -23.09 -8.45
N GLY A 10 -43.68 -21.78 -8.30
CA GLY A 10 -43.89 -21.12 -7.02
C GLY A 10 -42.62 -20.70 -6.28
N SER A 11 -41.43 -21.16 -6.71
CA SER A 11 -40.17 -20.73 -6.12
C SER A 11 -40.00 -19.22 -6.27
N THR A 12 -39.51 -18.56 -5.21
CA THR A 12 -39.35 -17.11 -5.17
C THR A 12 -37.90 -16.74 -4.88
N LEU A 13 -37.35 -15.87 -5.71
CA LEU A 13 -36.02 -15.31 -5.57
C LEU A 13 -36.15 -13.90 -4.99
N TYR A 14 -35.43 -13.65 -3.90
CA TYR A 14 -35.33 -12.34 -3.27
C TYR A 14 -33.92 -11.80 -3.48
N LEU A 15 -33.81 -10.66 -4.19
CA LEU A 15 -32.56 -9.92 -4.31
C LEU A 15 -32.61 -8.78 -3.30
N ARG A 16 -31.69 -8.80 -2.35
CA ARG A 16 -31.62 -7.87 -1.21
C ARG A 16 -30.15 -7.59 -0.89
N TYR A 17 -29.91 -6.52 -0.15
CA TYR A 17 -28.59 -6.15 0.33
C TYR A 17 -28.62 -5.93 1.84
N ALA A 18 -27.47 -6.11 2.48
CA ALA A 18 -27.22 -5.72 3.85
C ALA A 18 -25.82 -5.14 3.95
N LEU A 19 -25.74 -3.81 3.89
CA LEU A 19 -24.48 -3.07 3.94
C LEU A 19 -24.02 -2.90 5.39
N LEU A 20 -24.83 -2.23 6.22
CA LEU A 20 -24.51 -1.95 7.63
C LEU A 20 -25.45 -2.64 8.63
N THR A 21 -26.63 -3.10 8.19
CA THR A 21 -27.66 -3.70 9.04
C THR A 21 -28.39 -4.85 8.33
N PRO A 22 -28.78 -5.92 9.06
CA PRO A 22 -29.60 -7.02 8.53
C PRO A 22 -31.09 -6.69 8.39
N ASP A 23 -31.58 -5.52 8.81
CA ASP A 23 -33.02 -5.27 9.00
C ASP A 23 -33.89 -5.51 7.77
N ARG A 24 -33.38 -5.22 6.57
CA ARG A 24 -34.10 -5.42 5.30
C ARG A 24 -34.29 -6.89 4.92
N LEU A 25 -33.49 -7.76 5.52
CA LEU A 25 -33.52 -9.21 5.32
C LEU A 25 -34.35 -9.91 6.41
N ARG A 26 -34.60 -9.23 7.54
CA ARG A 26 -35.42 -9.76 8.63
C ARG A 26 -36.87 -9.93 8.16
N GLY A 27 -37.50 -11.05 8.57
CA GLY A 27 -38.87 -11.38 8.23
C GLY A 27 -39.07 -12.11 6.89
N ILE A 28 -38.02 -12.19 6.06
CA ILE A 28 -38.04 -13.09 4.90
C ILE A 28 -37.91 -14.52 5.42
N SER A 29 -38.71 -15.44 4.87
CA SER A 29 -38.51 -16.89 5.06
C SER A 29 -37.78 -17.42 3.83
N SER A 30 -36.62 -18.03 4.03
CA SER A 30 -35.79 -18.56 2.94
C SER A 30 -35.40 -20.01 3.18
N ASP A 31 -35.19 -20.75 2.10
CA ASP A 31 -34.64 -22.10 2.15
C ASP A 31 -33.12 -22.13 1.89
N PHE A 32 -32.64 -21.15 1.11
CA PHE A 32 -31.27 -21.01 0.66
C PHE A 32 -30.88 -19.53 0.78
N ASN A 33 -29.74 -19.27 1.42
CA ASN A 33 -29.10 -17.96 1.43
C ASN A 33 -27.85 -18.01 0.53
N LEU A 34 -27.82 -17.14 -0.48
CA LEU A 34 -26.69 -16.96 -1.40
C LEU A 34 -26.05 -15.62 -1.06
N TRP A 35 -24.79 -15.66 -0.64
CA TRP A 35 -24.01 -14.50 -0.26
C TRP A 35 -23.00 -14.23 -1.34
N ASP A 36 -23.08 -13.05 -1.95
CA ASP A 36 -22.17 -12.60 -2.99
C ASP A 36 -21.21 -11.55 -2.44
N GLU A 37 -19.99 -11.48 -2.99
CA GLU A 37 -18.92 -10.58 -2.51
C GLU A 37 -18.72 -10.64 -0.99
N THR A 38 -18.69 -11.86 -0.44
CA THR A 38 -18.71 -12.10 1.02
C THR A 38 -17.52 -11.45 1.76
N GLN A 39 -16.41 -11.20 1.05
CA GLN A 39 -15.24 -10.54 1.62
C GLN A 39 -15.53 -9.11 2.11
N ASP A 40 -16.52 -8.43 1.52
CA ASP A 40 -16.90 -7.05 1.84
C ASP A 40 -18.09 -6.96 2.81
N MET A 41 -18.55 -8.11 3.32
CA MET A 41 -19.67 -8.17 4.25
C MET A 41 -19.22 -8.06 5.71
N ILE A 42 -20.05 -7.42 6.53
CA ILE A 42 -19.88 -7.45 8.00
C ILE A 42 -20.26 -8.85 8.50
N GLN A 43 -19.29 -9.56 9.07
CA GLN A 43 -19.44 -10.95 9.49
C GLN A 43 -20.67 -11.22 10.37
N ASP A 44 -21.01 -10.29 11.28
CA ASP A 44 -22.11 -10.43 12.24
C ASP A 44 -23.50 -10.36 11.61
N ILE A 45 -23.62 -9.85 10.38
CA ILE A 45 -24.90 -9.80 9.66
C ILE A 45 -25.34 -11.21 9.25
N ILE A 46 -24.39 -12.06 8.81
CA ILE A 46 -24.65 -13.39 8.26
C ILE A 46 -25.45 -14.28 9.24
N PRO A 47 -25.04 -14.48 10.51
CA PRO A 47 -25.77 -15.33 11.43
C PRO A 47 -27.17 -14.81 11.78
N VAL A 48 -27.38 -13.49 11.70
CA VAL A 48 -28.71 -12.87 11.93
C VAL A 48 -29.65 -13.22 10.78
N VAL A 49 -29.18 -13.05 9.54
CA VAL A 49 -29.98 -13.34 8.35
C VAL A 49 -30.21 -14.84 8.22
N ASP A 50 -29.25 -15.69 8.57
CA ASP A 50 -29.42 -17.15 8.56
C ASP A 50 -30.59 -17.64 9.43
N LYS A 51 -31.07 -16.82 10.40
CA LYS A 51 -32.30 -17.13 11.15
C LYS A 51 -33.58 -17.10 10.29
N SER A 52 -33.55 -16.45 9.12
CA SER A 52 -34.62 -16.52 8.11
C SER A 52 -34.93 -17.96 7.69
N MET A 53 -33.91 -18.84 7.74
CA MET A 53 -34.02 -20.25 7.36
C MET A 53 -34.43 -21.15 8.53
N SER A 54 -34.72 -20.60 9.71
CA SER A 54 -34.95 -21.39 10.93
C SER A 54 -36.02 -22.49 10.78
N ARG A 55 -37.06 -22.23 9.98
CA ARG A 55 -38.17 -23.15 9.69
C ARG A 55 -38.02 -23.94 8.38
N SER A 56 -36.97 -23.69 7.60
CA SER A 56 -36.70 -24.43 6.36
C SER A 56 -36.24 -25.86 6.65
N TYR A 57 -36.59 -26.81 5.78
CA TYR A 57 -36.01 -28.15 5.79
C TYR A 57 -34.62 -28.22 5.11
N TYR A 58 -34.27 -27.23 4.29
CA TYR A 58 -33.05 -27.24 3.48
C TYR A 58 -31.87 -26.50 4.12
N LYS A 59 -32.10 -25.30 4.68
CA LYS A 59 -31.12 -24.49 5.44
C LYS A 59 -29.74 -24.37 4.78
N LYS A 60 -29.69 -24.13 3.46
CA LYS A 60 -28.41 -24.07 2.74
C LYS A 60 -27.82 -22.68 2.68
N ARG A 61 -26.50 -22.61 2.79
CA ARG A 61 -25.71 -21.38 2.64
C ARG A 61 -24.66 -21.59 1.58
N ILE A 62 -24.53 -20.63 0.68
CA ILE A 62 -23.48 -20.61 -0.34
C ILE A 62 -22.86 -19.22 -0.32
N PHE A 63 -21.53 -19.18 -0.30
CA PHE A 63 -20.75 -17.96 -0.28
C PHE A 63 -19.94 -17.89 -1.58
N PHE A 64 -20.05 -16.77 -2.28
CA PHE A 64 -19.22 -16.37 -3.41
C PHE A 64 -18.38 -15.16 -3.01
N PHE A 65 -17.13 -15.13 -3.46
CA PHE A 65 -16.16 -14.16 -2.97
C PHE A 65 -14.86 -14.18 -3.77
N ILE A 66 -14.08 -13.11 -3.59
CA ILE A 66 -12.69 -12.98 -4.01
C ILE A 66 -11.84 -12.77 -2.75
N PRO A 67 -10.81 -13.58 -2.48
CA PRO A 67 -10.00 -13.39 -1.30
C PRO A 67 -9.18 -12.11 -1.41
N LYS A 68 -9.20 -11.30 -0.35
CA LYS A 68 -8.38 -10.08 -0.23
C LYS A 68 -7.20 -10.33 0.71
N LEU A 69 -7.46 -10.41 2.02
CA LEU A 69 -6.47 -10.63 3.07
C LEU A 69 -6.60 -12.02 3.69
N SER A 70 -5.59 -12.47 4.44
CA SER A 70 -5.66 -13.72 5.24
C SER A 70 -6.55 -13.59 6.49
N ARG A 71 -7.16 -12.41 6.69
CA ARG A 71 -8.08 -12.05 7.77
C ARG A 71 -9.37 -11.43 7.23
N GLY A 72 -10.39 -11.37 8.08
CA GLY A 72 -11.72 -10.82 7.75
C GLY A 72 -12.79 -11.88 7.54
N THR A 73 -13.98 -11.44 7.13
CA THR A 73 -15.20 -12.26 7.04
C THR A 73 -14.99 -13.50 6.18
N LEU A 74 -14.39 -13.33 5.00
CA LEU A 74 -14.13 -14.46 4.13
C LEU A 74 -13.10 -15.43 4.74
N ALA A 75 -11.95 -14.92 5.17
CA ALA A 75 -10.88 -15.76 5.70
C ALA A 75 -11.38 -16.58 6.91
N HIS A 76 -12.29 -16.01 7.71
CA HIS A 76 -12.98 -16.73 8.77
C HIS A 76 -13.72 -17.98 8.25
N TYR A 77 -14.56 -17.86 7.21
CA TYR A 77 -15.29 -18.99 6.65
C TYR A 77 -14.40 -19.97 5.88
N TRP A 78 -13.43 -19.46 5.11
CA TRP A 78 -12.48 -20.30 4.37
C TRP A 78 -11.67 -21.19 5.30
N ASN A 79 -11.11 -20.64 6.39
CA ASN A 79 -10.31 -21.38 7.36
C ASN A 79 -11.11 -22.46 8.12
N ARG A 80 -12.43 -22.32 8.19
CA ARG A 80 -13.36 -23.30 8.79
C ARG A 80 -13.92 -24.31 7.78
N SER A 81 -13.55 -24.18 6.51
CA SER A 81 -14.02 -25.04 5.43
C SER A 81 -13.04 -26.18 5.12
N THR A 82 -13.44 -27.09 4.25
CA THR A 82 -12.57 -28.16 3.72
C THR A 82 -11.40 -27.65 2.90
N ARG A 83 -11.40 -26.37 2.46
CA ARG A 83 -10.33 -25.75 1.65
C ARG A 83 -9.83 -26.67 0.53
N ASN A 84 -10.74 -27.08 -0.35
CA ASN A 84 -10.36 -27.92 -1.48
C ASN A 84 -9.61 -27.11 -2.52
N GLU A 85 -8.47 -27.66 -2.92
CA GLU A 85 -7.56 -27.08 -3.88
C GLU A 85 -7.50 -27.96 -5.13
N TRP A 86 -7.52 -27.34 -6.31
CA TRP A 86 -7.36 -28.08 -7.57
C TRP A 86 -5.89 -28.40 -7.78
N MET A 87 -5.50 -29.66 -7.55
CA MET A 87 -4.13 -30.11 -7.66
C MET A 87 -3.91 -30.84 -8.98
N VAL A 88 -2.95 -30.40 -9.79
CA VAL A 88 -2.63 -31.03 -11.08
C VAL A 88 -1.41 -31.93 -10.96
N LYS A 89 -1.56 -33.22 -11.28
CA LYS A 89 -0.44 -34.17 -11.25
C LYS A 89 0.37 -34.04 -12.54
N CYS A 90 1.65 -33.74 -12.42
CA CYS A 90 2.55 -33.61 -13.56
C CYS A 90 2.83 -34.96 -14.22
N SER A 91 2.67 -35.08 -15.54
CA SER A 91 3.03 -36.28 -16.32
C SER A 91 4.52 -36.55 -16.39
N GLY A 92 5.37 -35.53 -16.26
CA GLY A 92 6.83 -35.65 -16.35
C GLY A 92 7.48 -36.17 -15.06
N CYS A 93 7.12 -35.61 -13.90
CA CYS A 93 7.74 -35.96 -12.61
C CYS A 93 6.78 -36.60 -11.59
N SER A 94 5.51 -36.80 -11.95
CA SER A 94 4.47 -37.40 -11.09
C SER A 94 4.13 -36.64 -9.80
N LYS A 95 4.71 -35.46 -9.56
CA LYS A 95 4.39 -34.59 -8.41
C LYS A 95 3.08 -33.84 -8.63
N TYR A 96 2.31 -33.68 -7.56
CA TYR A 96 1.11 -32.82 -7.54
C TYR A 96 1.52 -31.36 -7.40
N ASN A 97 0.88 -30.49 -8.18
CA ASN A 97 1.11 -29.05 -8.16
C ASN A 97 -0.12 -28.33 -7.59
N TYR A 98 0.12 -27.55 -6.55
CA TYR A 98 -0.80 -26.51 -6.09
C TYR A 98 -0.69 -25.31 -7.03
N LEU A 99 -1.79 -24.93 -7.68
CA LEU A 99 -1.78 -23.89 -8.71
C LEU A 99 -1.57 -22.49 -8.10
N ASP A 100 -0.35 -21.99 -8.22
CA ASP A 100 0.10 -20.65 -7.81
C ASP A 100 0.96 -19.99 -8.90
N GLU A 101 1.60 -18.85 -8.58
CA GLU A 101 2.45 -18.11 -9.52
C GLU A 101 3.60 -18.97 -10.09
N ALA A 102 4.09 -19.98 -9.36
CA ALA A 102 5.18 -20.85 -9.80
C ALA A 102 4.75 -21.84 -10.90
N ASN A 103 3.46 -21.92 -11.22
CA ASN A 103 2.94 -22.72 -12.31
C ASN A 103 2.72 -21.94 -13.61
N ILE A 104 3.11 -20.67 -13.67
CA ILE A 104 2.90 -19.82 -14.84
C ILE A 104 4.13 -19.92 -15.76
N GLY A 105 3.96 -20.55 -16.91
CA GLY A 105 4.97 -20.59 -17.97
C GLY A 105 4.66 -19.56 -19.06
N LYS A 106 5.66 -19.25 -19.89
CA LYS A 106 5.49 -18.32 -21.02
C LYS A 106 4.42 -18.76 -22.02
N GLN A 107 4.11 -20.05 -22.13
CA GLN A 107 3.20 -20.58 -23.16
C GLN A 107 1.97 -21.30 -22.57
N GLY A 108 1.89 -21.45 -21.25
CA GLY A 108 0.84 -22.21 -20.60
C GLY A 108 1.21 -22.63 -19.18
N LEU A 109 0.35 -23.44 -18.58
CA LEU A 109 0.54 -23.99 -17.25
C LEU A 109 1.75 -24.93 -17.22
N ILE A 110 2.67 -24.73 -16.29
CA ILE A 110 3.89 -25.55 -16.13
C ILE A 110 3.99 -26.17 -14.74
N CYS A 111 4.69 -27.29 -14.65
CA CYS A 111 5.05 -27.91 -13.38
C CYS A 111 6.13 -27.09 -12.66
N ARG A 112 5.89 -26.70 -11.40
CA ARG A 112 6.84 -25.91 -10.60
C ARG A 112 8.17 -26.64 -10.32
N TYR A 113 8.19 -27.97 -10.44
CA TYR A 113 9.35 -28.79 -10.10
C TYR A 113 10.24 -29.15 -11.28
N CYS A 114 9.68 -29.22 -12.50
CA CYS A 114 10.43 -29.66 -13.68
C CYS A 114 10.16 -28.83 -14.95
N GLY A 115 9.29 -27.82 -14.89
CA GLY A 115 8.96 -26.95 -16.02
C GLY A 115 8.10 -27.60 -17.10
N HIS A 116 7.72 -28.87 -16.97
CA HIS A 116 6.90 -29.57 -17.97
C HIS A 116 5.52 -28.92 -18.10
N LEU A 117 5.05 -28.72 -19.34
CA LEU A 117 3.70 -28.21 -19.60
C LEU A 117 2.65 -29.17 -19.03
N MET A 118 1.65 -28.63 -18.37
CA MET A 118 0.60 -29.40 -17.71
C MET A 118 -0.76 -29.07 -18.32
N ASP A 119 -1.61 -30.08 -18.39
CA ASP A 119 -3.02 -29.92 -18.72
C ASP A 119 -3.82 -29.73 -17.41
N PRO A 120 -4.41 -28.55 -17.16
CA PRO A 120 -5.20 -28.30 -15.95
C PRO A 120 -6.39 -29.26 -15.79
N GLN A 121 -6.91 -29.86 -16.88
CA GLN A 121 -8.06 -30.77 -16.80
C GLN A 121 -7.73 -32.10 -16.10
N ARG A 122 -6.44 -32.44 -16.00
CA ARG A 122 -5.98 -33.67 -15.31
C ARG A 122 -5.81 -33.47 -13.80
N GLY A 123 -6.33 -32.38 -13.26
CA GLY A 123 -6.34 -32.14 -11.83
C GLY A 123 -7.43 -32.89 -11.08
N SER A 124 -7.37 -32.76 -9.77
CA SER A 124 -8.36 -33.30 -8.84
C SER A 124 -8.46 -32.40 -7.63
N TRP A 125 -9.66 -32.29 -7.05
CA TRP A 125 -9.86 -31.58 -5.79
C TRP A 125 -9.20 -32.35 -4.65
N VAL A 126 -8.30 -31.66 -3.93
CA VAL A 126 -7.61 -32.19 -2.77
C VAL A 126 -7.96 -31.33 -1.56
N ARG A 127 -8.47 -31.97 -0.51
CA ARG A 127 -8.78 -31.32 0.75
C ARG A 127 -7.51 -30.89 1.48
N THR A 128 -7.41 -29.61 1.83
CA THR A 128 -6.30 -29.07 2.64
C THR A 128 -6.76 -28.47 3.98
N GLY A 129 -8.07 -28.41 4.19
CA GLY A 129 -8.73 -27.98 5.42
C GLY A 129 -8.91 -29.09 6.46
N PRO A 130 -9.51 -28.73 7.61
CA PRO A 130 -9.82 -29.68 8.68
C PRO A 130 -10.71 -30.83 8.20
N ALA A 131 -10.48 -32.03 8.73
CA ALA A 131 -11.28 -33.21 8.38
C ALA A 131 -12.75 -33.08 8.82
N ASN A 132 -12.99 -32.35 9.91
CA ASN A 132 -14.28 -32.09 10.53
C ASN A 132 -14.85 -30.70 10.17
N ALA A 133 -14.52 -30.16 9.00
CA ALA A 133 -15.02 -28.86 8.56
C ALA A 133 -16.55 -28.88 8.35
N ASP A 134 -17.22 -27.83 8.82
CA ASP A 134 -18.67 -27.65 8.69
C ASP A 134 -19.09 -27.02 7.34
N LEU A 135 -18.11 -26.57 6.55
CA LEU A 135 -18.29 -25.92 5.27
C LEU A 135 -17.45 -26.62 4.20
N GLU A 136 -18.03 -26.83 3.02
CA GLU A 136 -17.29 -27.27 1.85
C GLU A 136 -16.75 -26.03 1.10
N GLY A 137 -15.44 -25.89 1.00
CA GLY A 137 -14.79 -24.76 0.33
C GLY A 137 -14.03 -25.20 -0.92
N PHE A 138 -14.08 -24.41 -1.98
CA PHE A 138 -13.31 -24.65 -3.21
C PHE A 138 -12.63 -23.35 -3.67
N ARG A 139 -11.32 -23.40 -3.92
CA ARG A 139 -10.62 -22.28 -4.57
C ARG A 139 -10.63 -22.49 -6.08
N VAL A 140 -11.23 -21.53 -6.78
CA VAL A 140 -11.23 -21.48 -8.25
C VAL A 140 -10.30 -20.35 -8.69
N CYS A 141 -9.44 -20.60 -9.66
CA CYS A 141 -8.50 -19.60 -10.19
C CYS A 141 -8.36 -19.70 -11.70
N ALA A 142 -7.87 -18.63 -12.33
CA ALA A 142 -7.76 -18.54 -13.78
C ALA A 142 -6.86 -19.64 -14.39
N LEU A 143 -5.85 -20.12 -13.65
CA LEU A 143 -4.95 -21.19 -14.10
C LEU A 143 -5.65 -22.52 -14.39
N GLN A 144 -6.80 -22.79 -13.76
CA GLN A 144 -7.61 -23.99 -14.04
C GLN A 144 -8.22 -23.97 -15.46
N PHE A 145 -8.32 -22.78 -16.04
CA PHE A 145 -8.96 -22.53 -17.33
C PHE A 145 -7.93 -22.25 -18.43
N ALA A 146 -6.65 -22.60 -18.24
CA ALA A 146 -5.59 -22.32 -19.23
C ALA A 146 -5.90 -22.83 -20.66
N ASN A 147 -6.69 -23.91 -20.76
CA ASN A 147 -7.10 -24.52 -22.03
C ASN A 147 -8.53 -24.14 -22.45
N ALA A 148 -9.18 -23.21 -21.73
CA ALA A 148 -10.54 -22.78 -22.05
C ALA A 148 -10.53 -21.82 -23.25
N PRO A 149 -11.51 -21.92 -24.17
CA PRO A 149 -11.50 -21.12 -25.41
C PRO A 149 -11.70 -19.61 -25.20
N TRP A 150 -12.10 -19.19 -24.01
CA TRP A 150 -12.28 -17.78 -23.63
C TRP A 150 -11.11 -17.21 -22.82
N VAL A 151 -10.06 -17.99 -22.58
CA VAL A 151 -8.87 -17.55 -21.85
C VAL A 151 -7.72 -17.38 -22.83
N ASP A 152 -7.22 -16.15 -22.93
CA ASP A 152 -5.96 -15.85 -23.61
C ASP A 152 -4.84 -15.87 -22.57
N TRP A 153 -4.04 -16.94 -22.57
CA TRP A 153 -2.95 -17.10 -21.60
C TRP A 153 -1.97 -15.91 -21.57
N GLN A 154 -1.66 -15.32 -22.73
CA GLN A 154 -0.73 -14.18 -22.77
C GLN A 154 -1.35 -12.96 -22.14
N LYS A 155 -2.61 -12.67 -22.48
CA LYS A 155 -3.28 -11.47 -22.03
C LYS A 155 -3.75 -11.58 -20.58
N ASP A 156 -4.47 -12.65 -20.26
CA ASP A 156 -5.24 -12.76 -19.02
C ASP A 156 -4.40 -13.31 -17.85
N ILE A 157 -3.24 -13.94 -18.14
CA ILE A 157 -2.33 -14.48 -17.12
C ILE A 157 -0.97 -13.77 -17.15
N VAL A 158 -0.25 -13.84 -18.28
CA VAL A 158 1.14 -13.34 -18.35
C VAL A 158 1.19 -11.81 -18.22
N LYS A 159 0.43 -11.08 -19.03
CA LYS A 159 0.38 -9.61 -18.95
C LYS A 159 -0.21 -9.10 -17.65
N GLU A 160 -1.21 -9.78 -17.09
CA GLU A 160 -1.75 -9.42 -15.76
C GLU A 160 -0.68 -9.59 -14.68
N MET A 161 0.11 -10.66 -14.72
CA MET A 161 1.23 -10.85 -13.79
C MET A 161 2.31 -9.76 -13.92
N GLU A 162 2.53 -9.24 -15.13
CA GLU A 162 3.54 -8.21 -15.41
C GLU A 162 3.06 -6.79 -15.08
N ASN A 163 1.78 -6.49 -15.29
CA ASN A 163 1.25 -5.13 -15.26
C ASN A 163 0.45 -4.80 -13.98
N SER A 164 -0.15 -5.80 -13.33
CA SER A 164 -0.98 -5.58 -12.14
C SER A 164 -0.14 -5.61 -10.86
N SER A 165 -0.64 -4.97 -9.79
CA SER A 165 0.01 -5.07 -8.48
C SER A 165 -0.02 -6.52 -7.99
N ARG A 166 0.94 -6.93 -7.14
CA ARG A 166 0.98 -8.32 -6.61
C ARG A 166 -0.32 -8.68 -5.89
N ALA A 167 -0.87 -7.76 -5.11
CA ALA A 167 -2.16 -7.96 -4.44
C ALA A 167 -3.26 -8.25 -5.46
N VAL A 168 -3.48 -7.35 -6.43
CA VAL A 168 -4.49 -7.52 -7.48
C VAL A 168 -4.30 -8.85 -8.23
N PHE A 169 -3.07 -9.17 -8.63
CA PHE A 169 -2.80 -10.42 -9.34
C PHE A 169 -3.12 -11.67 -8.49
N PHE A 170 -2.69 -11.71 -7.24
CA PHE A 170 -2.97 -12.84 -6.35
C PHE A 170 -4.44 -12.99 -6.04
N ASN A 171 -5.11 -11.88 -5.73
CA ASN A 171 -6.51 -11.87 -5.34
C ASN A 171 -7.42 -12.19 -6.53
N GLU A 172 -7.29 -11.45 -7.64
CA GLU A 172 -8.22 -11.47 -8.77
C GLU A 172 -7.92 -12.59 -9.78
N VAL A 173 -6.65 -12.95 -9.99
CA VAL A 173 -6.27 -13.99 -10.99
C VAL A 173 -6.06 -15.35 -10.33
N LEU A 174 -5.31 -15.38 -9.22
CA LEU A 174 -4.99 -16.64 -8.54
C LEU A 174 -6.04 -17.05 -7.50
N GLY A 175 -6.94 -16.15 -7.09
CA GLY A 175 -7.89 -16.44 -6.01
C GLY A 175 -7.18 -16.79 -4.70
N ILE A 176 -6.01 -16.20 -4.43
CA ILE A 176 -5.20 -16.40 -3.23
C ILE A 176 -5.23 -15.10 -2.42
N ALA A 177 -5.43 -15.22 -1.10
CA ALA A 177 -5.32 -14.08 -0.21
C ALA A 177 -3.88 -13.52 -0.24
N TYR A 178 -3.76 -12.20 -0.29
CA TYR A 178 -2.48 -11.50 -0.31
C TYR A 178 -2.46 -10.49 0.82
N ASP A 179 -1.67 -10.75 1.85
CA ASP A 179 -1.38 -9.74 2.85
C ASP A 179 -0.23 -8.88 2.32
N PRO A 180 -0.46 -7.58 2.02
CA PRO A 180 0.66 -6.67 1.80
C PRO A 180 1.58 -6.72 3.04
N GLY A 181 2.88 -6.62 2.77
CA GLY A 181 3.96 -6.98 3.66
C GLY A 181 3.94 -6.50 5.11
N VAL A 182 4.91 -6.95 5.89
CA VAL A 182 5.11 -6.48 7.27
C VAL A 182 5.26 -4.97 7.27
N ALA A 183 4.43 -4.27 8.03
CA ALA A 183 4.56 -2.83 8.23
C ALA A 183 5.97 -2.55 8.78
N PRO A 184 6.74 -1.62 8.17
CA PRO A 184 8.12 -1.37 8.57
C PRO A 184 8.19 -0.77 9.96
N VAL A 185 7.13 -0.07 10.40
CA VAL A 185 6.92 0.45 11.75
C VAL A 185 5.47 0.22 12.17
N THR A 186 5.25 0.11 13.47
CA THR A 186 3.92 0.04 14.09
C THR A 186 3.41 1.42 14.50
N GLU A 187 2.10 1.57 14.67
CA GLU A 187 1.50 2.80 15.23
C GLU A 187 2.10 3.15 16.60
N GLU A 188 2.35 2.14 17.45
CA GLU A 188 2.97 2.34 18.77
C GLU A 188 4.38 2.92 18.67
N GLU A 189 5.21 2.45 17.72
CA GLU A 189 6.55 2.99 17.47
C GLU A 189 6.50 4.46 17.00
N VAL A 190 5.51 4.81 16.17
CA VAL A 190 5.30 6.20 15.72
C VAL A 190 4.77 7.08 16.86
N ARG A 191 3.77 6.61 17.61
CA ARG A 191 3.22 7.30 18.79
C ARG A 191 4.30 7.56 19.85
N THR A 192 5.22 6.63 20.05
CA THR A 192 6.33 6.80 21.01
C THR A 192 7.30 7.92 20.59
N CYS A 193 7.35 8.27 19.31
CA CYS A 193 8.11 9.43 18.81
C CYS A 193 7.32 10.75 18.92
N CYS A 194 6.03 10.73 19.27
CA CYS A 194 5.23 11.95 19.43
C CYS A 194 5.53 12.62 20.77
N SER A 195 5.63 13.95 20.74
CA SER A 195 5.73 14.78 21.94
C SER A 195 4.35 15.18 22.46
N ASN A 196 4.28 15.82 23.63
CA ASN A 196 3.04 16.44 24.11
C ASN A 196 2.81 17.86 23.55
N GLN A 197 3.67 18.32 22.65
CA GLN A 197 3.60 19.68 22.09
C GLN A 197 2.73 19.71 20.83
N PRO A 198 1.85 20.71 20.66
CA PRO A 198 1.07 20.85 19.44
C PRO A 198 1.97 21.08 18.23
N MET A 199 1.48 20.71 17.05
CA MET A 199 2.05 21.17 15.79
C MET A 199 1.98 22.69 15.76
N LEU A 200 3.09 23.34 15.37
CA LEU A 200 3.26 24.78 15.47
C LEU A 200 2.87 25.47 14.16
N ASP A 201 2.28 26.66 14.22
CA ASP A 201 1.94 27.45 13.01
C ASP A 201 3.00 28.51 12.67
N SER A 202 3.95 28.75 13.57
CA SER A 202 5.00 29.76 13.40
C SER A 202 6.25 29.39 14.19
N PRO A 203 7.45 29.78 13.72
CA PRO A 203 8.67 29.60 14.50
C PRO A 203 8.68 30.53 15.72
N THR A 204 9.34 30.08 16.79
CA THR A 204 9.67 30.95 17.93
C THR A 204 11.09 31.48 17.78
N GLU A 205 11.41 32.64 18.38
CA GLU A 205 12.76 33.21 18.34
C GLU A 205 13.80 32.26 18.96
N ASP A 206 13.42 31.55 20.03
CA ASP A 206 14.25 30.50 20.63
C ASP A 206 14.55 29.38 19.62
N MET A 207 13.56 28.87 18.89
CA MET A 207 13.79 27.86 17.84
C MET A 207 14.72 28.37 16.74
N ILE A 208 14.53 29.61 16.27
CA ILE A 208 15.40 30.21 15.26
C ILE A 208 16.85 30.29 15.78
N SER A 209 17.02 30.61 17.06
CA SER A 209 18.34 30.67 17.70
C SER A 209 19.03 29.30 17.86
N ARG A 210 18.27 28.21 17.92
CA ARG A 210 18.79 26.84 18.14
C ARG A 210 19.53 26.29 16.93
N GLY A 211 19.22 26.79 15.74
CA GLY A 211 19.87 26.35 14.51
C GLY A 211 18.93 26.36 13.30
N PRO A 212 19.40 25.78 12.18
CA PRO A 212 18.71 25.87 10.90
C PRO A 212 17.40 25.08 10.87
N ILE A 213 16.44 25.60 10.11
CA ILE A 213 15.14 24.99 9.85
C ILE A 213 15.10 24.59 8.38
N TYR A 214 14.58 23.41 8.07
CA TYR A 214 14.50 22.87 6.72
C TYR A 214 13.04 22.60 6.38
N MET A 215 12.75 22.65 5.08
CA MET A 215 11.44 22.34 4.54
C MET A 215 11.53 21.15 3.61
N GLY A 216 10.51 20.30 3.63
CA GLY A 216 10.31 19.20 2.69
C GLY A 216 9.04 19.44 1.90
N ILE A 217 9.02 19.06 0.62
CA ILE A 217 7.82 19.05 -0.20
C ILE A 217 7.76 17.80 -1.06
N ASP A 218 6.61 17.14 -1.02
CA ASP A 218 6.25 16.07 -1.94
C ASP A 218 4.97 16.48 -2.69
N TYR A 219 4.93 16.19 -4.00
CA TYR A 219 3.89 16.71 -4.89
C TYR A 219 2.90 15.62 -5.27
N GLY A 220 1.63 15.84 -4.95
CA GLY A 220 0.52 15.01 -5.43
C GLY A 220 -0.22 15.63 -6.61
N PRO A 221 -0.88 14.84 -7.47
CA PRO A 221 -1.73 15.38 -8.54
C PRO A 221 -2.90 16.20 -7.97
N ALA A 222 -3.17 17.38 -8.54
CA ALA A 222 -4.18 18.32 -8.02
C ALA A 222 -5.62 17.75 -7.91
N ASN A 223 -5.94 16.68 -8.65
CA ASN A 223 -7.27 16.04 -8.68
C ASN A 223 -7.26 14.59 -8.15
N SER A 224 -6.28 14.22 -7.32
CA SER A 224 -6.21 12.89 -6.71
C SER A 224 -6.91 12.88 -5.35
N GLU A 225 -7.65 11.79 -5.06
CA GLU A 225 -8.19 11.51 -3.72
C GLU A 225 -7.24 10.65 -2.87
N HIS A 226 -6.15 10.15 -3.49
CA HIS A 226 -5.21 9.17 -2.90
C HIS A 226 -3.74 9.63 -2.94
N SER A 227 -3.48 10.90 -3.30
CA SER A 227 -2.14 11.50 -3.24
C SER A 227 -2.29 13.03 -3.16
N PHE A 228 -1.50 13.66 -2.31
CA PHE A 228 -1.61 15.06 -1.96
C PHE A 228 -0.27 15.76 -2.02
N THR A 229 -0.26 17.06 -2.30
CA THR A 229 0.95 17.86 -2.02
C THR A 229 1.07 18.06 -0.51
N VAL A 230 2.22 17.71 0.06
CA VAL A 230 2.49 17.85 1.51
C VAL A 230 3.80 18.58 1.76
N VAL A 231 3.74 19.60 2.62
CA VAL A 231 4.90 20.31 3.15
C VAL A 231 5.18 19.89 4.59
N SER A 232 6.46 19.70 4.90
CA SER A 232 6.95 19.44 6.26
C SER A 232 8.04 20.44 6.65
N ILE A 233 8.07 20.86 7.92
CA ILE A 233 9.08 21.75 8.48
C ILE A 233 9.82 21.02 9.59
N LEU A 234 11.14 20.87 9.42
CA LEU A 234 11.99 20.08 10.31
C LEU A 234 13.12 20.93 10.92
N GLN A 235 13.50 20.60 12.15
CA GLN A 235 14.67 21.16 12.81
C GLN A 235 15.47 20.07 13.54
N PRO A 236 16.75 19.85 13.17
CA PRO A 236 17.66 19.04 13.97
C PRO A 236 17.99 19.74 15.28
N TRP A 237 17.74 19.07 16.41
CA TRP A 237 18.06 19.59 17.73
C TRP A 237 18.42 18.45 18.68
N GLN A 238 19.51 18.62 19.44
CA GLN A 238 19.98 17.65 20.44
C GLN A 238 20.06 16.18 19.94
N GLY A 239 20.51 15.99 18.69
CA GLY A 239 20.67 14.66 18.09
C GLY A 239 19.36 13.95 17.71
N LYS A 240 18.25 14.70 17.64
CA LYS A 240 16.96 14.29 17.10
C LYS A 240 16.48 15.24 16.00
N THR A 241 15.62 14.75 15.12
CA THR A 241 14.96 15.54 14.09
C THR A 241 13.54 15.86 14.55
N HIS A 242 13.26 17.13 14.82
CA HIS A 242 11.94 17.60 15.26
C HIS A 242 11.09 18.00 14.05
N VAL A 243 9.90 17.41 13.92
CA VAL A 243 8.89 17.87 12.96
C VAL A 243 8.06 18.96 13.64
N LEU A 244 8.19 20.19 13.15
CA LEU A 244 7.62 21.40 13.75
C LEU A 244 6.23 21.71 13.22
N HIS A 245 6.07 21.57 11.90
CA HIS A 245 4.83 21.89 11.19
C HIS A 245 4.67 20.98 9.97
N MET A 246 3.42 20.67 9.62
CA MET A 246 3.07 19.99 8.38
C MET A 246 1.78 20.59 7.81
N LYS A 247 1.71 20.68 6.48
CA LYS A 247 0.51 21.13 5.75
C LYS A 247 0.25 20.21 4.57
N ARG A 248 -0.96 19.63 4.53
CA ARG A 248 -1.50 18.92 3.36
C ARG A 248 -2.37 19.89 2.57
N PHE A 249 -2.06 20.08 1.28
CA PHE A 249 -2.81 20.96 0.40
C PHE A 249 -3.99 20.18 -0.18
N THR A 250 -5.22 20.63 0.08
CA THR A 250 -6.46 19.95 -0.35
C THR A 250 -7.44 20.94 -0.98
N GLY A 251 -8.38 20.43 -1.77
CA GLY A 251 -9.40 21.26 -2.42
C GLY A 251 -8.78 22.36 -3.28
N LYS A 252 -9.17 23.62 -3.05
CA LYS A 252 -8.64 24.76 -3.82
C LYS A 252 -7.15 25.05 -3.55
N GLU A 253 -6.61 24.61 -2.41
CA GLU A 253 -5.20 24.80 -2.09
C GLU A 253 -4.29 23.81 -2.84
N ALA A 254 -4.83 22.72 -3.39
CA ALA A 254 -4.07 21.73 -4.17
C ALA A 254 -3.69 22.24 -5.57
N ASP A 255 -4.19 23.42 -5.98
CA ASP A 255 -3.81 24.05 -7.22
C ASP A 255 -2.34 24.50 -7.20
N PHE A 256 -1.59 24.17 -8.27
CA PHE A 256 -0.17 24.46 -8.34
C PHE A 256 0.13 25.96 -8.25
N HIS A 257 -0.71 26.85 -8.78
CA HIS A 257 -0.50 28.29 -8.64
C HIS A 257 -0.60 28.74 -7.19
N TYR A 258 -1.51 28.14 -6.40
CA TYR A 258 -1.56 28.40 -4.97
C TYR A 258 -0.28 27.90 -4.27
N ILE A 259 0.16 26.68 -4.58
CA ILE A 259 1.38 26.07 -4.03
C ILE A 259 2.63 26.91 -4.35
N HIS A 260 2.77 27.38 -5.60
CA HIS A 260 3.91 28.20 -6.05
C HIS A 260 4.04 29.53 -5.30
N ASN A 261 2.93 30.07 -4.79
CA ASN A 261 2.92 31.27 -3.96
C ASN A 261 3.09 30.96 -2.46
N GLU A 262 2.41 29.92 -1.98
CA GLU A 262 2.34 29.61 -0.55
C GLU A 262 3.65 29.00 -0.03
N VAL A 263 4.31 28.13 -0.80
CA VAL A 263 5.57 27.48 -0.38
C VAL A 263 6.69 28.51 -0.16
N PRO A 264 6.97 29.47 -1.06
CA PRO A 264 7.92 30.54 -0.78
C PRO A 264 7.54 31.42 0.42
N ARG A 265 6.24 31.64 0.65
CA ARG A 265 5.74 32.39 1.81
C ARG A 265 6.05 31.65 3.10
N MET A 266 5.75 30.36 3.16
CA MET A 266 6.08 29.48 4.29
C MET A 266 7.59 29.42 4.51
N PHE A 267 8.39 29.30 3.44
CA PHE A 267 9.85 29.24 3.51
C PHE A 267 10.44 30.48 4.20
N LYS A 268 9.97 31.67 3.81
CA LYS A 268 10.38 32.95 4.41
C LYS A 268 9.87 33.09 5.85
N HIS A 269 8.60 32.74 6.09
CA HIS A 269 7.96 32.82 7.41
C HIS A 269 8.69 31.96 8.45
N TRP A 270 9.01 30.71 8.09
CA TRP A 270 9.72 29.77 8.95
C TRP A 270 11.24 30.01 9.01
N ARG A 271 11.76 31.01 8.28
CA ARG A 271 13.20 31.26 8.08
C ARG A 271 13.96 29.98 7.71
N CYS A 272 13.36 29.19 6.82
CA CYS A 272 13.97 27.96 6.34
C CYS A 272 15.26 28.27 5.59
N GLN A 273 16.26 27.41 5.76
CA GLN A 273 17.53 27.53 5.03
C GLN A 273 17.41 26.94 3.62
N MET A 274 16.79 25.77 3.51
CA MET A 274 16.67 25.00 2.27
C MET A 274 15.36 24.21 2.19
N ILE A 275 14.96 23.85 0.97
CA ILE A 275 13.82 22.99 0.64
C ILE A 275 14.30 21.71 -0.03
N GLY A 276 13.88 20.56 0.48
CA GLY A 276 14.09 19.24 -0.13
C GLY A 276 12.81 18.88 -0.86
N ALA A 277 12.89 18.65 -2.17
CA ALA A 277 11.69 18.51 -2.99
C ALA A 277 11.71 17.23 -3.82
N ASP A 278 10.53 16.66 -4.09
CA ASP A 278 10.42 15.66 -5.15
C ASP A 278 10.77 16.27 -6.52
N TYR A 279 11.61 15.57 -7.28
CA TYR A 279 11.92 15.90 -8.67
C TYR A 279 10.86 15.38 -9.65
N GLY A 280 10.24 14.22 -9.36
CA GLY A 280 9.43 13.45 -10.30
C GLY A 280 8.25 14.22 -10.86
N LEU A 281 7.25 14.51 -10.02
CA LEU A 281 6.11 15.36 -10.40
C LEU A 281 6.41 16.86 -10.22
N GLY A 282 7.48 17.17 -9.49
CA GLY A 282 7.78 18.51 -9.00
C GLY A 282 8.60 19.41 -9.91
N GLU A 283 9.20 18.93 -11.01
CA GLU A 283 10.21 19.72 -11.76
C GLU A 283 9.77 21.14 -12.12
N ALA A 284 8.59 21.29 -12.75
CA ALA A 284 8.06 22.59 -13.13
C ALA A 284 7.79 23.48 -11.91
N SER A 285 7.19 22.91 -10.85
CA SER A 285 6.92 23.61 -9.59
C SER A 285 8.19 24.05 -8.87
N ASN A 286 9.22 23.20 -8.89
CA ASN A 286 10.52 23.47 -8.30
C ASN A 286 11.21 24.64 -9.00
N SER A 287 11.11 24.72 -10.33
CA SER A 287 11.63 25.85 -11.10
C SER A 287 10.96 27.18 -10.69
N GLU A 288 9.64 27.19 -10.58
CA GLU A 288 8.89 28.37 -10.18
C GLU A 288 9.18 28.79 -8.73
N ILE A 289 9.29 27.85 -7.80
CA ILE A 289 9.62 28.14 -6.40
C ILE A 289 11.05 28.69 -6.29
N ARG A 290 12.02 28.15 -7.04
CA ARG A 290 13.40 28.64 -7.06
C ARG A 290 13.50 30.11 -7.46
N SER A 291 12.70 30.57 -8.42
CA SER A 291 12.68 31.98 -8.84
C SER A 291 12.32 32.94 -7.70
N HIS A 292 11.60 32.46 -6.68
CA HIS A 292 11.13 33.24 -5.54
C HIS A 292 12.02 33.18 -4.28
N ILE A 293 12.85 32.13 -4.14
CA ILE A 293 13.68 31.88 -2.95
C ILE A 293 15.19 31.78 -3.23
N GLY A 294 15.58 31.73 -4.50
CA GLY A 294 16.95 31.55 -4.97
C GLY A 294 17.28 30.12 -5.39
N ASP A 295 17.99 29.98 -6.50
CA ASP A 295 18.21 28.69 -7.20
C ASP A 295 18.93 27.63 -6.36
N THR A 296 19.79 28.04 -5.43
CA THR A 296 20.59 27.13 -4.59
C THR A 296 19.88 26.65 -3.32
N ARG A 297 18.66 27.15 -3.04
CA ARG A 297 17.94 26.85 -1.80
C ARG A 297 16.88 25.75 -1.95
N LEU A 298 16.67 25.22 -3.15
CA LEU A 298 15.77 24.08 -3.40
C LEU A 298 16.55 22.94 -4.06
N ILE A 299 16.62 21.82 -3.34
CA ILE A 299 17.34 20.62 -3.72
C ILE A 299 16.34 19.51 -4.06
N PRO A 300 16.26 19.13 -5.34
CA PRO A 300 15.36 18.08 -5.77
C PRO A 300 16.00 16.72 -5.55
N PHE A 301 15.20 15.77 -5.09
CA PHE A 301 15.55 14.37 -4.91
C PHE A 301 14.72 13.52 -5.87
N PHE A 302 15.35 12.51 -6.46
CA PHE A 302 14.69 11.59 -7.38
C PHE A 302 14.98 10.14 -7.00
N HIS A 303 13.94 9.36 -6.73
CA HIS A 303 14.11 7.94 -6.43
C HIS A 303 14.48 7.16 -7.69
N THR A 304 15.62 6.47 -7.67
CA THR A 304 16.09 5.64 -8.80
C THR A 304 16.53 4.26 -8.33
N THR A 305 16.65 3.33 -9.28
CA THR A 305 17.26 2.02 -9.02
C THR A 305 18.78 2.18 -9.00
N GLN A 306 19.35 2.42 -7.82
CA GLN A 306 20.79 2.56 -7.62
C GLN A 306 21.28 1.84 -6.37
N LYS A 307 22.57 1.49 -6.35
CA LYS A 307 23.24 0.86 -5.19
C LYS A 307 23.63 1.88 -4.13
N GLU A 308 24.14 3.02 -4.58
CA GLU A 308 24.56 4.12 -3.71
C GLU A 308 23.36 4.74 -3.00
N ARG A 309 23.56 5.16 -1.76
CA ARG A 309 22.50 5.75 -0.95
C ARG A 309 21.97 7.04 -1.59
N LEU A 310 22.90 7.92 -1.96
CA LEU A 310 22.66 9.21 -2.59
C LEU A 310 23.77 9.48 -3.62
N ALA A 311 23.40 10.00 -4.79
CA ALA A 311 24.35 10.44 -5.82
C ALA A 311 23.81 11.71 -6.48
N TYR A 312 24.67 12.62 -6.93
CA TYR A 312 24.23 13.80 -7.68
C TYR A 312 24.22 13.48 -9.18
N ASN A 313 23.13 13.85 -9.88
CA ASN A 313 23.01 13.64 -11.32
C ASN A 313 22.97 14.99 -12.06
N ASP A 314 24.10 15.32 -12.68
CA ASP A 314 24.32 16.59 -13.39
C ASP A 314 23.32 16.84 -14.53
N LYS A 315 22.81 15.79 -15.18
CA LYS A 315 21.93 15.93 -16.35
C LYS A 315 20.54 16.44 -15.96
N ILE A 316 20.05 16.03 -14.79
CA ILE A 316 18.73 16.39 -14.27
C ILE A 316 18.81 17.50 -13.20
N GLY A 317 20.01 17.79 -12.68
CA GLY A 317 20.20 18.79 -11.63
C GLY A 317 19.54 18.41 -10.30
N ALA A 318 19.55 17.11 -9.97
CA ALA A 318 18.90 16.53 -8.80
C ALA A 318 19.76 15.43 -8.17
N TYR A 319 19.57 15.20 -6.87
CA TYR A 319 20.15 14.05 -6.20
C TYR A 319 19.31 12.80 -6.45
N THR A 320 19.90 11.76 -7.01
CA THR A 320 19.27 10.45 -7.10
C THR A 320 19.45 9.68 -5.80
N THR A 321 18.39 9.01 -5.34
CA THR A 321 18.37 8.26 -4.07
C THR A 321 18.01 6.80 -4.30
N SER A 322 18.61 5.90 -3.52
CA SER A 322 18.14 4.51 -3.43
C SER A 322 16.92 4.46 -2.50
N ARG A 323 15.70 4.38 -3.06
CA ARG A 323 14.43 4.41 -2.30
C ARG A 323 14.44 3.44 -1.11
N VAL A 324 14.94 2.22 -1.31
CA VAL A 324 15.02 1.20 -0.25
C VAL A 324 15.96 1.61 0.89
N ARG A 325 17.16 2.13 0.59
CA ARG A 325 18.12 2.52 1.64
C ARG A 325 17.61 3.71 2.46
N VAL A 326 17.17 4.78 1.78
CA VAL A 326 16.72 6.00 2.47
C VAL A 326 15.44 5.78 3.29
N MET A 327 14.49 4.98 2.80
CA MET A 327 13.30 4.63 3.59
C MET A 327 13.64 3.70 4.76
N THR A 328 14.56 2.74 4.59
CA THR A 328 15.01 1.87 5.69
C THR A 328 15.66 2.69 6.81
N GLU A 329 16.47 3.69 6.46
CA GLU A 329 17.04 4.61 7.44
C GLU A 329 15.99 5.45 8.15
N PHE A 330 15.01 5.95 7.41
CA PHE A 330 13.88 6.71 7.97
C PHE A 330 13.12 5.88 9.01
N PHE A 331 12.70 4.65 8.67
CA PHE A 331 12.03 3.76 9.61
C PHE A 331 12.94 3.35 10.78
N THR A 332 14.23 3.17 10.53
CA THR A 332 15.22 2.89 11.60
C THR A 332 15.34 4.07 12.57
N LYS A 333 15.30 5.31 12.08
CA LYS A 333 15.30 6.52 12.92
C LYS A 333 14.04 6.59 13.78
N ILE A 334 12.87 6.22 13.26
CA ILE A 334 11.63 6.13 14.04
C ILE A 334 11.80 5.09 15.16
N LYS A 335 12.22 3.87 14.83
CA LYS A 335 12.45 2.80 15.83
C LYS A 335 13.46 3.18 16.91
N LYS A 336 14.50 3.94 16.55
CA LYS A 336 15.51 4.47 17.47
C LYS A 336 15.09 5.77 18.18
N GLN A 337 13.84 6.22 18.01
CA GLN A 337 13.28 7.45 18.59
C GLN A 337 14.14 8.69 18.30
N LYS A 338 14.69 8.75 17.09
CA LYS A 338 15.47 9.86 16.55
C LYS A 338 14.59 10.95 15.95
N PHE A 339 13.32 10.66 15.68
CA PHE A 339 12.33 11.68 15.37
C PHE A 339 11.60 12.15 16.62
N VAL A 340 11.16 13.40 16.60
CA VAL A 340 10.19 13.96 17.54
C VAL A 340 9.05 14.56 16.72
N PHE A 341 7.91 13.90 16.74
CA PHE A 341 6.69 14.36 16.06
C PHE A 341 5.85 15.27 16.98
N PRO A 342 4.95 16.09 16.41
CA PRO A 342 3.93 16.78 17.20
C PRO A 342 3.06 15.81 18.00
N LYS A 343 2.23 16.34 18.90
CA LYS A 343 1.23 15.56 19.61
C LYS A 343 0.34 14.79 18.63
N TRP A 344 0.00 13.56 19.01
CA TRP A 344 -0.65 12.60 18.14
C TRP A 344 -1.91 13.17 17.47
N GLU A 345 -2.74 13.91 18.21
CA GLU A 345 -4.02 14.43 17.70
C GLU A 345 -3.84 15.43 16.54
N HIS A 346 -2.65 16.03 16.39
CA HIS A 346 -2.34 16.91 15.26
C HIS A 346 -1.55 16.19 14.16
N PHE A 347 -0.97 15.03 14.47
CA PHE A 347 -0.06 14.31 13.58
C PHE A 347 -0.69 13.04 12.96
N GLU A 348 -1.74 12.49 13.56
CA GLU A 348 -2.41 11.24 13.16
C GLU A 348 -2.66 11.14 11.65
N THR A 349 -3.24 12.19 11.06
CA THR A 349 -3.56 12.21 9.62
C THR A 349 -2.34 12.14 8.70
N PHE A 350 -1.15 12.48 9.19
CA PHE A 350 0.14 12.37 8.49
C PHE A 350 0.88 11.10 8.89
N ALA A 351 0.64 10.58 10.10
CA ALA A 351 1.14 9.30 10.56
C ALA A 351 0.54 8.14 9.76
N ASP A 352 -0.72 8.26 9.33
CA ASP A 352 -1.37 7.29 8.45
C ASP A 352 -0.55 7.04 7.17
N ASP A 353 -0.01 8.09 6.54
CA ASP A 353 0.84 7.98 5.35
C ASP A 353 2.14 7.19 5.63
N ILE A 354 2.67 7.26 6.86
CA ILE A 354 3.83 6.46 7.29
C ILE A 354 3.41 4.99 7.50
N LEU A 355 2.23 4.76 8.06
CA LEU A 355 1.68 3.44 8.39
C LEU A 355 1.13 2.70 7.16
N ASN A 356 0.84 3.41 6.07
CA ASN A 356 0.40 2.86 4.78
C ASN A 356 1.51 2.15 4.01
N VAL A 357 2.77 2.27 4.45
CA VAL A 357 3.91 1.61 3.82
C VAL A 357 4.08 0.19 4.38
N ALA A 358 4.42 -0.75 3.50
CA ALA A 358 4.67 -2.16 3.80
C ALA A 358 5.95 -2.66 3.08
N ILE A 359 6.55 -3.72 3.61
CA ILE A 359 7.75 -4.36 3.02
C ILE A 359 7.36 -5.56 2.16
N ASP A 360 7.52 -5.44 0.84
CA ASP A 360 7.31 -6.54 -0.11
C ASP A 360 8.63 -7.25 -0.42
N TYR A 361 8.72 -8.54 -0.09
CA TYR A 361 9.91 -9.37 -0.31
C TYR A 361 9.88 -10.05 -1.69
N ASN A 362 11.02 -10.12 -2.36
CA ASN A 362 11.19 -10.93 -3.57
C ASN A 362 11.12 -12.43 -3.23
N LEU A 363 10.90 -13.26 -4.27
CA LEU A 363 10.68 -14.72 -4.20
C LEU A 363 11.72 -15.52 -3.39
N ASP A 364 12.95 -15.02 -3.28
CA ASP A 364 14.06 -15.65 -2.57
C ASP A 364 14.34 -15.03 -1.18
N ASN A 365 13.52 -14.06 -0.75
CA ASN A 365 13.69 -13.23 0.45
C ASN A 365 15.04 -12.49 0.55
N THR A 366 15.82 -12.39 -0.54
CA THR A 366 17.15 -11.74 -0.49
C THR A 366 17.07 -10.23 -0.70
N LYS A 367 15.98 -9.75 -1.30
CA LYS A 367 15.73 -8.34 -1.60
C LYS A 367 14.29 -8.00 -1.27
N PHE A 368 14.06 -6.79 -0.79
CA PHE A 368 12.73 -6.27 -0.55
C PHE A 368 12.59 -4.87 -1.15
N LYS A 369 11.35 -4.45 -1.33
CA LYS A 369 10.99 -3.09 -1.71
C LYS A 369 9.90 -2.59 -0.76
N TYR A 370 9.81 -1.27 -0.62
CA TYR A 370 8.67 -0.65 0.03
C TYR A 370 7.52 -0.51 -0.97
N VAL A 371 6.32 -0.87 -0.54
CA VAL A 371 5.06 -0.71 -1.26
C VAL A 371 4.09 0.04 -0.36
N ASN A 372 3.17 0.80 -0.94
CA ASN A 372 2.17 1.56 -0.20
C ASN A 372 0.76 1.14 -0.63
N SER A 373 -0.16 1.07 0.34
CA SER A 373 -1.58 0.74 0.08
C SER A 373 -2.44 1.96 -0.23
N ASP A 374 -2.00 3.15 0.19
CA ASP A 374 -2.64 4.45 -0.03
C ASP A 374 -1.55 5.54 -0.05
N ALA A 375 -1.93 6.81 0.06
CA ALA A 375 -1.01 7.96 0.12
C ALA A 375 0.18 7.74 1.07
N ASP A 376 1.38 8.07 0.61
CA ASP A 376 2.65 8.10 1.36
C ASP A 376 3.32 9.49 1.30
N ASP A 377 2.60 10.53 0.86
CA ASP A 377 3.18 11.83 0.52
C ASP A 377 3.78 12.54 1.76
N ALA A 378 3.14 12.40 2.94
CA ALA A 378 3.69 12.98 4.17
C ALA A 378 5.01 12.31 4.60
N LEU A 379 5.15 11.00 4.40
CA LEU A 379 6.41 10.30 4.64
C LEU A 379 7.51 10.85 3.74
N HIS A 380 7.23 10.97 2.44
CA HIS A 380 8.20 11.44 1.46
C HIS A 380 8.59 12.90 1.69
N SER A 381 7.62 13.76 2.05
CA SER A 381 7.90 15.14 2.45
C SER A 381 8.88 15.22 3.63
N ILE A 382 8.64 14.45 4.70
CA ILE A 382 9.54 14.41 5.87
C ILE A 382 10.91 13.83 5.47
N LEU A 383 10.92 12.78 4.65
CA LEU A 383 12.14 12.11 4.19
C LEU A 383 13.06 13.08 3.44
N TYR A 384 12.54 13.89 2.50
CA TYR A 384 13.36 14.84 1.74
C TYR A 384 13.94 15.94 2.63
N ALA A 385 13.16 16.44 3.59
CA ALA A 385 13.67 17.39 4.59
C ALA A 385 14.74 16.76 5.49
N ASP A 386 14.54 15.51 5.95
CA ASP A 386 15.50 14.79 6.78
C ASP A 386 16.79 14.46 6.01
N LEU A 387 16.73 14.15 4.71
CA LEU A 387 17.90 13.99 3.85
C LEU A 387 18.69 15.31 3.74
N LEU A 388 18.01 16.45 3.57
CA LEU A 388 18.67 17.75 3.60
C LEU A 388 19.42 18.00 4.91
N THR A 389 18.80 17.66 6.04
CA THR A 389 19.45 17.89 7.34
C THR A 389 20.75 17.10 7.50
N GLN A 390 20.87 15.96 6.82
CA GLN A 390 22.07 15.13 6.81
C GLN A 390 23.13 15.65 5.85
N LEU A 391 22.72 16.34 4.79
CA LEU A 391 23.63 16.99 3.85
C LEU A 391 24.23 18.28 4.43
N ASP A 392 23.54 18.95 5.34
CA ASP A 392 23.97 20.24 5.89
C ASP A 392 24.71 20.15 7.25
N ALA A 393 24.64 19.01 7.96
CA ALA A 393 25.31 18.83 9.26
C ALA A 393 26.67 18.11 9.15
N PRO A 394 27.79 18.63 9.70
CA PRO A 394 28.30 20.00 9.79
C PRO A 394 29.50 20.21 8.83
N ARG A 395 29.40 21.21 7.93
CA ARG A 395 30.43 21.66 6.95
C ARG A 395 30.80 20.63 5.87
N HIS A 396 30.85 21.13 4.63
CA HIS A 396 31.33 20.48 3.39
C HIS A 396 30.26 19.82 2.50
N ILE A 397 29.47 20.64 1.81
CA ILE A 397 29.15 20.33 0.40
C ILE A 397 29.49 21.56 -0.43
N THR A 398 30.66 21.52 -1.06
CA THR A 398 30.87 22.28 -2.29
C THR A 398 30.12 21.50 -3.37
N TYR A 399 29.04 22.06 -3.93
CA TYR A 399 28.37 21.49 -5.09
C TYR A 399 29.42 21.33 -6.20
N SER A 400 29.87 20.09 -6.37
CA SER A 400 30.94 19.77 -7.29
C SER A 400 30.68 18.37 -7.85
N TYR A 401 31.23 18.14 -9.03
CA TYR A 401 31.28 16.84 -9.71
C TYR A 401 31.80 15.68 -8.81
N GLN A 402 32.39 15.98 -7.65
CA GLN A 402 32.97 15.02 -6.71
C GLN A 402 32.18 14.95 -5.39
N PHE A 403 30.85 14.87 -5.44
CA PHE A 403 30.05 14.62 -4.25
C PHE A 403 30.25 13.18 -3.75
N GLU A 404 30.81 13.04 -2.55
CA GLU A 404 30.85 11.78 -1.80
C GLU A 404 29.85 11.87 -0.64
N ASP A 405 28.86 10.98 -0.59
CA ASP A 405 27.89 10.95 0.51
C ASP A 405 28.58 10.51 1.81
N PRO A 406 28.69 11.37 2.83
CA PRO A 406 29.38 11.06 4.08
C PRO A 406 28.70 9.94 4.87
N ASN A 407 27.45 9.60 4.52
CA ASN A 407 26.66 8.57 5.18
C ASN A 407 26.55 7.27 4.36
N ASN A 408 27.26 7.14 3.23
CA ASN A 408 27.09 5.99 2.33
C ASN A 408 27.46 4.64 2.95
N ASP A 409 28.41 4.63 3.90
CA ASP A 409 28.90 3.41 4.57
C ASP A 409 28.22 3.13 5.92
N TYR A 410 27.28 3.98 6.36
CA TYR A 410 26.69 3.87 7.70
C TYR A 410 25.59 2.80 7.84
N TYR A 411 25.25 2.06 6.76
CA TYR A 411 24.21 1.03 6.75
C TYR A 411 24.46 -0.07 5.71
#